data_AF-A0A9C6TRX4-F1
#
_entry.id   AF-A0A9C6TRX4-F1
#
_cell.length_a   1.000
_cell.length_b   1.000
_cell.length_c   1.000
_cell.angle_alpha   90.00
_cell.angle_beta   90.00
_cell.angle_gamma   90.00
#
_symmetry.space_group_name_H-M   'P 1'
#
loop_
_entity.id
_entity.type
_entity.pdbx_description
1 polymer ?
#
loop_
_entity_poly.entity_id
_entity_poly.type
_entity_poly.pdbx_seq_one_letter_code
_entity_poly.pdbx_strand_id
1 'polypeptide(L)'
;MTGVREAWKGYKTRIKGKHFERYNNIEDMLKNRPLDIPEVQFQKLIAYWSIPSVKALSRLNSENRKKQQQQHRMGPISFARVRNEMDKLKSHQEAGDTPEKAFTAVFGKEQPGRVRCYGRTITKTSLQKDREIAKIKQQHAETISSMKTELHETKDRVQSLEDLVKLLLQQSSLGTNIDEALSLLRAKESTYDINSKQYSNGNDRPSSSTRDPK
;
A
#
# COMPACT_ATOMS: atom_id res chain seq x y z
N MET A 1 17.75 -26.53 25.87
CA MET A 1 17.79 -25.49 26.92
C MET A 1 17.14 -24.23 26.40
N THR A 2 16.20 -23.62 27.13
CA THR A 2 15.64 -22.30 26.80
C THR A 2 16.71 -21.24 27.03
N GLY A 3 16.95 -20.38 26.04
CA GLY A 3 17.90 -19.27 26.19
C GLY A 3 17.46 -18.30 27.28
N VAL A 4 18.42 -17.65 27.95
CA VAL A 4 18.18 -16.69 29.06
C VAL A 4 17.10 -15.65 28.71
N ARG A 5 17.12 -15.15 27.47
CA ARG A 5 16.11 -14.20 26.96
C ARG A 5 14.68 -14.77 27.00
N GLU A 6 14.49 -16.01 26.57
CA GLU A 6 13.16 -16.63 26.53
C GLU A 6 12.69 -17.01 27.92
N ALA A 7 13.60 -17.47 28.80
CA ALA A 7 13.31 -17.68 30.21
C ALA A 7 12.85 -16.38 30.89
N TRP A 8 13.52 -15.26 30.62
CA TRP A 8 13.14 -13.95 31.15
C TRP A 8 11.78 -13.46 30.64
N LYS A 9 11.50 -13.62 29.34
CA LYS A 9 10.17 -13.31 28.77
C LYS A 9 9.08 -14.13 29.45
N GLY A 10 9.26 -15.44 29.55
CA GLY A 10 8.31 -16.34 30.20
C GLY A 10 8.09 -15.99 31.67
N TYR A 11 9.17 -15.66 32.39
CA TYR A 11 9.10 -15.18 33.76
C TYR A 11 8.21 -13.93 33.88
N LYS A 12 8.47 -12.87 33.09
CA LYS A 12 7.66 -11.64 33.12
C LYS A 12 6.18 -11.90 32.85
N THR A 13 5.87 -12.71 31.82
CA THR A 13 4.49 -13.07 31.48
C THR A 13 3.80 -13.78 32.64
N ARG A 14 4.49 -14.74 33.27
CA ARG A 14 3.94 -15.48 34.42
C ARG A 14 3.70 -14.58 35.63
N ILE A 15 4.64 -13.67 35.93
CA ILE A 15 4.49 -12.73 37.05
C ILE A 15 3.29 -11.80 36.82
N LYS A 16 3.18 -11.21 35.63
CA LYS A 16 2.06 -10.34 35.28
C LYS A 16 0.71 -11.07 35.38
N GLY A 17 0.61 -12.28 34.83
CA GLY A 17 -0.64 -13.06 34.88
C GLY A 17 -1.04 -13.49 36.29
N LYS A 18 -0.08 -13.92 37.13
CA LYS A 18 -0.38 -14.41 38.49
C LYS A 18 -0.62 -13.30 39.51
N HIS A 19 0.13 -12.20 39.43
CA HIS A 19 0.20 -11.20 40.51
C HIS A 19 -0.34 -9.83 40.13
N PHE A 20 -0.62 -9.56 38.85
CA PHE A 20 -1.23 -8.31 38.40
C PHE A 20 -2.62 -8.53 37.80
N GLU A 21 -2.78 -9.44 36.84
CA GLU A 21 -4.07 -9.61 36.13
C GLU A 21 -5.15 -10.33 36.96
N ARG A 22 -4.75 -11.04 38.03
CA ARG A 22 -5.65 -11.81 38.91
C ARG A 22 -6.41 -10.94 39.92
N TYR A 23 -5.86 -9.78 40.29
CA TYR A 23 -6.38 -8.94 41.36
C TYR A 23 -6.86 -7.60 40.79
N ASN A 24 -7.91 -7.03 41.40
CA ASN A 24 -8.46 -5.73 40.95
C ASN A 24 -7.86 -4.55 41.74
N ASN A 25 -7.37 -4.79 42.96
CA ASN A 25 -6.89 -3.77 43.88
C ASN A 25 -5.37 -3.83 44.03
N ILE A 26 -4.74 -2.66 44.19
CA ILE A 26 -3.28 -2.55 44.37
C ILE A 26 -2.83 -3.20 45.68
N GLU A 27 -3.61 -3.07 46.76
CA GLU A 27 -3.32 -3.67 48.07
C GLU A 27 -3.22 -5.19 47.99
N ASP A 28 -4.19 -5.83 47.32
CA ASP A 28 -4.19 -7.28 47.10
C ASP A 28 -3.02 -7.74 46.23
N MET A 29 -2.63 -6.94 45.22
CA MET A 29 -1.44 -7.22 44.41
C MET A 29 -0.18 -7.20 45.27
N LEU A 30 -0.01 -6.18 46.13
CA LEU A 30 1.16 -6.04 47.00
C LEU A 30 1.23 -7.14 48.06
N LYS A 31 0.09 -7.53 48.64
CA LYS A 31 0.00 -8.64 49.60
C LYS A 31 0.41 -9.97 48.96
N ASN A 32 0.05 -10.17 47.69
CA ASN A 32 0.38 -11.38 46.93
C ASN A 32 1.66 -11.22 46.10
N ARG A 33 2.58 -10.32 46.45
CA ARG A 33 3.84 -10.11 45.73
C ARG A 33 4.72 -11.39 45.74
N PRO A 34 5.41 -11.70 44.63
CA PRO A 34 6.47 -12.71 44.64
C PRO A 34 7.61 -12.35 45.60
N LEU A 35 8.05 -13.28 46.45
CA LEU A 35 9.15 -13.05 47.41
C LEU A 35 10.47 -12.68 46.73
N ASP A 36 10.69 -13.18 45.50
CA ASP A 36 11.90 -12.93 44.72
C ASP A 36 12.03 -11.48 44.22
N ILE A 37 10.94 -10.70 44.25
CA ILE A 37 10.91 -9.32 43.76
C ILE A 37 10.75 -8.37 44.96
N PRO A 38 11.69 -7.44 45.18
CA PRO A 38 11.56 -6.40 46.20
C PRO A 38 10.27 -5.58 46.01
N GLU A 39 9.67 -5.17 47.12
CA GLU A 39 8.39 -4.44 47.12
C GLU A 39 8.41 -3.21 46.21
N VAL A 40 9.44 -2.39 46.37
CA VAL A 40 9.63 -1.14 45.64
C VAL A 40 9.69 -1.40 44.13
N GLN A 41 10.26 -2.52 43.70
CA GLN A 41 10.31 -2.89 42.29
C GLN A 41 8.95 -3.37 41.79
N PHE A 42 8.22 -4.13 42.61
CA PHE A 42 6.90 -4.61 42.25
C PHE A 42 5.86 -3.48 42.18
N GLN A 43 5.91 -2.51 43.10
CA GLN A 43 5.11 -1.29 43.03
C GLN A 43 5.33 -0.53 41.71
N LYS A 44 6.58 -0.37 41.28
CA LYS A 44 6.91 0.24 39.98
C LYS A 44 6.32 -0.55 38.81
N LEU A 45 6.33 -1.88 38.87
CA LEU A 45 5.71 -2.74 37.84
C LEU A 45 4.19 -2.59 37.79
N ILE A 46 3.52 -2.56 38.95
CA ILE A 46 2.08 -2.31 39.03
C ILE A 46 1.75 -0.96 38.41
N ALA A 47 2.47 0.09 38.79
CA ALA A 47 2.29 1.43 38.24
C ALA A 47 2.44 1.42 36.70
N TYR A 48 3.51 0.82 36.18
CA TYR A 48 3.75 0.71 34.74
C TYR A 48 2.65 -0.07 34.00
N TRP A 49 2.25 -1.24 34.50
CA TRP A 49 1.18 -2.04 33.87
C TRP A 49 -0.21 -1.43 34.02
N SER A 50 -0.39 -0.51 34.97
CA SER A 50 -1.65 0.20 35.18
C SER A 50 -1.88 1.32 34.17
N ILE A 51 -0.82 1.82 33.51
CA ILE A 51 -0.90 2.89 32.51
C ILE A 51 -1.87 2.49 31.38
N PRO A 52 -2.89 3.33 31.06
CA PRO A 52 -3.89 3.01 30.03
C PRO A 52 -3.30 2.67 28.67
N SER A 53 -2.29 3.41 28.22
CA SER A 53 -1.61 3.16 26.93
C SER A 53 -0.92 1.80 26.89
N VAL A 54 -0.28 1.38 27.99
CA VAL A 54 0.36 0.06 28.12
C VAL A 54 -0.69 -1.05 28.10
N LYS A 55 -1.83 -0.88 28.77
CA LYS A 55 -2.95 -1.83 28.73
C LYS A 55 -3.53 -1.96 27.32
N ALA A 56 -3.77 -0.84 26.65
CA ALA A 56 -4.27 -0.81 25.27
C ALA A 56 -3.32 -1.54 24.32
N LEU A 57 -2.01 -1.23 24.40
CA LEU A 57 -0.99 -1.90 23.60
C LEU A 57 -0.92 -3.41 23.87
N SER A 58 -1.02 -3.81 25.14
CA SER A 58 -1.04 -5.23 25.54
C SER A 58 -2.23 -5.98 24.94
N ARG A 59 -3.42 -5.36 24.93
CA ARG A 59 -4.63 -5.94 24.30
C ARG A 59 -4.45 -6.07 22.80
N LEU A 60 -4.02 -4.99 22.13
CA LEU A 60 -3.78 -4.98 20.69
C LEU A 60 -2.75 -6.05 20.27
N ASN A 61 -1.64 -6.16 20.99
CA ASN A 61 -0.63 -7.19 20.71
C ASN A 61 -1.16 -8.61 20.88
N SER A 62 -2.03 -8.84 21.86
CA SER A 62 -2.67 -10.14 22.09
C SER A 62 -3.65 -10.50 20.98
N GLU A 63 -4.46 -9.53 20.52
CA GLU A 63 -5.36 -9.69 19.38
C GLU A 63 -4.60 -9.92 18.07
N ASN A 64 -3.54 -9.15 17.82
CA ASN A 64 -2.68 -9.32 16.65
C ASN A 64 -2.04 -10.71 16.63
N ARG A 65 -1.61 -11.22 17.80
CA ARG A 65 -1.05 -12.56 17.91
C ARG A 65 -2.09 -13.65 17.64
N LYS A 66 -3.34 -13.48 18.09
CA LYS A 66 -4.45 -14.40 17.79
C LYS A 66 -4.81 -14.40 16.29
N LYS A 67 -4.75 -13.24 15.64
CA LYS A 67 -4.98 -13.08 14.19
C LYS A 67 -3.82 -13.62 13.33
N GLN A 68 -2.65 -13.88 13.92
CA GLN A 68 -1.50 -14.39 13.20
C GLN A 68 -1.64 -15.90 12.90
N GLN A 69 -2.30 -16.22 11.79
CA GLN A 69 -2.53 -17.60 11.34
C GLN A 69 -1.28 -18.24 10.72
N GLN A 70 -0.49 -17.46 10.00
CA GLN A 70 0.68 -17.97 9.28
C GLN A 70 1.97 -17.62 10.04
N GLN A 71 2.66 -18.64 10.53
CA GLN A 71 3.99 -18.47 11.11
C GLN A 71 5.02 -18.45 9.99
N HIS A 72 5.86 -17.40 9.92
CA HIS A 72 6.94 -17.35 8.94
C HIS A 72 8.08 -18.30 9.32
N ARG A 73 8.73 -18.89 8.30
CA ARG A 73 9.87 -19.80 8.50
C ARG A 73 11.19 -19.13 8.89
N MET A 74 11.32 -17.83 8.70
CA MET A 74 12.64 -17.23 8.70
C MET A 74 13.08 -16.77 10.09
N GLY A 75 14.19 -17.35 10.56
CA GLY A 75 15.03 -16.70 11.55
C GLY A 75 15.72 -15.47 10.95
N PRO A 76 16.77 -14.94 11.60
CA PRO A 76 17.59 -13.89 11.03
C PRO A 76 18.12 -14.33 9.65
N ILE A 77 17.85 -13.55 8.60
CA ILE A 77 18.40 -13.77 7.26
C ILE A 77 19.24 -12.56 6.88
N SER A 78 20.44 -12.79 6.35
CA SER A 78 21.32 -11.74 5.87
C SER A 78 20.79 -11.13 4.57
N PHE A 79 21.01 -9.82 4.39
CA PHE A 79 20.64 -9.13 3.15
C PHE A 79 21.30 -9.74 1.91
N ALA A 80 22.53 -10.26 2.04
CA ALA A 80 23.23 -10.96 0.96
C ALA A 80 22.46 -12.21 0.51
N ARG A 81 21.94 -13.01 1.45
CA ARG A 81 21.13 -14.18 1.11
C ARG A 81 19.83 -13.75 0.43
N VAL A 82 19.16 -12.71 0.95
CA VAL A 82 17.94 -12.20 0.31
C VAL A 82 18.21 -11.79 -1.14
N ARG A 83 19.28 -11.05 -1.42
CA ARG A 83 19.66 -10.65 -2.79
C ARG A 83 19.91 -11.86 -3.69
N ASN A 84 20.70 -12.82 -3.24
CA ASN A 84 20.98 -14.02 -4.03
C ASN A 84 19.70 -14.78 -4.41
N GLU A 85 18.77 -14.97 -3.47
CA GLU A 85 17.52 -15.66 -3.79
C GLU A 85 16.59 -14.81 -4.70
N MET A 86 16.61 -13.47 -4.59
CA MET A 86 15.91 -12.58 -5.53
C MET A 86 16.45 -12.71 -6.95
N ASP A 87 17.78 -12.75 -7.09
CA ASP A 87 18.44 -12.84 -8.40
C ASP A 87 18.11 -14.17 -9.06
N LYS A 88 18.13 -15.28 -8.32
CA LYS A 88 17.68 -16.59 -8.84
C LYS A 88 16.23 -16.56 -9.29
N LEU A 89 15.32 -15.92 -8.54
CA LEU A 89 13.92 -15.80 -8.95
C LEU A 89 13.79 -15.08 -10.29
N LYS A 90 14.54 -13.99 -10.48
CA LYS A 90 14.56 -13.25 -11.75
C LYS A 90 15.09 -14.12 -12.89
N SER A 91 16.19 -14.84 -12.67
CA SER A 91 16.74 -15.75 -13.67
C SER A 91 15.73 -16.83 -14.09
N HIS A 92 14.97 -17.40 -13.15
CA HIS A 92 13.91 -18.35 -13.49
C HIS A 92 12.76 -17.70 -14.28
N GLN A 93 12.39 -16.46 -13.95
CA GLN A 93 11.35 -15.72 -14.66
C GLN A 93 11.79 -15.37 -16.09
N GLU A 94 13.04 -14.98 -16.28
CA GLU A 94 13.66 -14.75 -17.60
C GLU A 94 13.76 -16.05 -18.41
N ALA A 95 14.01 -17.18 -17.75
CA ALA A 95 13.97 -18.50 -18.37
C ALA A 95 12.55 -19.00 -18.73
N GLY A 96 11.51 -18.20 -18.44
CA GLY A 96 10.11 -18.53 -18.75
C GLY A 96 9.46 -19.51 -17.78
N ASP A 97 10.07 -19.79 -16.61
CA ASP A 97 9.45 -20.65 -15.61
C ASP A 97 8.18 -19.99 -15.05
N THR A 98 7.15 -20.79 -14.84
CA THR A 98 5.95 -20.36 -14.11
C THR A 98 6.36 -19.85 -12.72
N PRO A 99 5.77 -18.77 -12.19
CA PRO A 99 6.13 -18.21 -10.88
C PRO A 99 6.17 -19.24 -9.75
N GLU A 100 5.26 -20.23 -9.78
CA GLU A 100 5.22 -21.33 -8.79
C GLU A 100 6.40 -22.29 -8.90
N LYS A 101 6.84 -22.59 -10.12
CA LYS A 101 8.00 -23.45 -10.40
C LYS A 101 9.29 -22.74 -10.00
N ALA A 102 9.46 -21.48 -10.42
CA ALA A 102 10.56 -20.62 -10.01
C ALA A 102 10.66 -20.53 -8.48
N PHE A 103 9.53 -20.29 -7.82
CA PHE A 103 9.47 -20.20 -6.36
C PHE A 103 9.82 -21.52 -5.67
N THR A 104 9.30 -22.64 -6.17
CA THR A 104 9.60 -23.96 -5.60
C THR A 104 11.05 -24.37 -5.83
N ALA A 105 11.68 -23.98 -6.95
CA ALA A 105 13.09 -24.23 -7.21
C ALA A 105 14.01 -23.48 -6.23
N VAL A 106 13.74 -22.20 -5.96
CA VAL A 106 14.57 -21.37 -5.07
C VAL A 106 14.29 -21.68 -3.58
N PHE A 107 13.02 -21.87 -3.20
CA PHE A 107 12.63 -22.00 -1.78
C PHE A 107 12.32 -23.42 -1.32
N GLY A 108 12.23 -24.38 -2.24
CA GLY A 108 11.71 -25.71 -1.98
C GLY A 108 10.19 -25.74 -1.83
N LYS A 109 9.65 -26.93 -1.59
CA LYS A 109 8.21 -27.14 -1.38
C LYS A 109 7.74 -26.46 -0.09
N GLU A 110 6.59 -25.80 -0.17
CA GLU A 110 5.94 -25.18 0.99
C GLU A 110 5.38 -26.25 1.93
N GLN A 111 5.46 -26.01 3.23
CA GLN A 111 5.06 -26.97 4.26
C GLN A 111 3.72 -26.55 4.86
N PRO A 112 2.81 -27.50 5.18
CA PRO A 112 1.53 -27.18 5.81
C PRO A 112 1.71 -26.32 7.07
N GLY A 113 0.90 -25.26 7.18
CA GLY A 113 0.87 -24.37 8.36
C GLY A 113 2.03 -23.37 8.49
N ARG A 114 2.98 -23.33 7.54
CA ARG A 114 4.14 -22.44 7.65
C ARG A 114 4.53 -21.83 6.31
N VAL A 115 4.46 -20.50 6.22
CA VAL A 115 4.74 -19.79 4.97
C VAL A 115 6.20 -19.38 4.88
N ARG A 116 6.83 -19.71 3.75
CA ARG A 116 8.13 -19.14 3.37
C ARG A 116 7.87 -17.81 2.66
N CYS A 117 7.78 -16.72 3.42
CA CYS A 117 7.83 -15.36 2.84
C CYS A 117 9.25 -14.84 2.89
N TYR A 118 9.57 -13.91 1.99
CA TYR A 118 10.72 -13.06 2.16
C TYR A 118 10.35 -11.92 3.09
N GLY A 119 10.81 -11.93 4.36
CA GLY A 119 10.70 -10.79 5.28
C GLY A 119 9.54 -9.83 4.98
N ARG A 120 9.85 -8.66 4.40
CA ARG A 120 8.87 -7.66 3.93
C ARG A 120 8.84 -7.48 2.39
N THR A 121 9.48 -8.36 1.61
CA THR A 121 9.82 -8.10 0.20
C THR A 121 8.87 -8.79 -0.80
N ILE A 122 8.91 -10.12 -0.93
CA ILE A 122 8.16 -10.86 -1.97
C ILE A 122 7.39 -12.03 -1.32
N THR A 123 6.22 -12.34 -1.84
CA THR A 123 5.41 -13.51 -1.47
C THR A 123 4.84 -14.13 -2.76
N LYS A 124 4.39 -15.39 -2.72
CA LYS A 124 3.66 -15.98 -3.86
C LYS A 124 2.51 -15.08 -4.33
N THR A 125 1.80 -14.48 -3.36
CA THR A 125 0.72 -13.52 -3.61
C THR A 125 1.20 -12.19 -4.21
N SER A 126 2.43 -11.74 -3.96
CA SER A 126 2.95 -10.52 -4.60
C SER A 126 3.21 -10.76 -6.09
N LEU A 127 3.79 -11.92 -6.45
CA LEU A 127 4.00 -12.29 -7.86
C LEU A 127 2.67 -12.38 -8.63
N GLN A 128 1.62 -12.88 -7.98
CA GLN A 128 0.27 -12.91 -8.56
C GLN A 128 -0.30 -11.51 -8.77
N LYS A 129 -0.16 -10.62 -7.78
CA LYS A 129 -0.57 -9.21 -7.88
C LYS A 129 0.16 -8.48 -9.00
N ASP A 130 1.46 -8.71 -9.16
CA ASP A 130 2.25 -8.08 -10.22
C ASP A 130 1.75 -8.49 -11.61
N ARG A 131 1.35 -9.76 -11.78
CA ARG A 131 0.73 -10.25 -13.02
C ARG A 131 -0.64 -9.61 -13.28
N GLU A 132 -1.47 -9.47 -12.25
CA GLU A 132 -2.77 -8.77 -12.34
C GLU A 132 -2.57 -7.31 -12.75
N ILE A 133 -1.62 -6.62 -12.11
CA ILE A 133 -1.25 -5.24 -12.44
C ILE A 133 -0.77 -5.14 -13.90
N ALA A 134 0.05 -6.07 -14.38
CA ALA A 134 0.51 -6.09 -15.77
C ALA A 134 -0.65 -6.23 -16.77
N LYS A 135 -1.62 -7.11 -16.49
CA LYS A 135 -2.83 -7.27 -17.32
C LYS A 135 -3.66 -5.99 -17.37
N ILE A 136 -3.88 -5.37 -16.20
CA ILE A 136 -4.65 -4.11 -16.11
C ILE A 136 -3.95 -3.00 -16.90
N LYS A 137 -2.61 -2.90 -16.79
CA LYS A 137 -1.83 -1.92 -17.56
C LYS A 137 -1.95 -2.14 -19.07
N GLN A 138 -1.93 -3.39 -19.53
CA GLN A 138 -2.10 -3.71 -20.94
C GLN A 138 -3.49 -3.30 -21.45
N GLN A 139 -4.55 -3.69 -20.75
CA GLN A 139 -5.94 -3.32 -21.12
C GLN A 139 -6.12 -1.81 -21.16
N HIS A 140 -5.55 -1.09 -20.20
CA HIS A 140 -5.58 0.37 -20.17
C HIS A 140 -4.84 0.99 -21.36
N ALA A 141 -3.69 0.44 -21.75
CA ALA A 141 -2.96 0.90 -22.93
C ALA A 141 -3.74 0.67 -24.23
N GLU A 142 -4.40 -0.48 -24.37
CA GLU A 142 -5.27 -0.81 -25.51
C GLU A 142 -6.46 0.14 -25.58
N THR A 143 -7.09 0.42 -24.44
CA THR A 143 -8.24 1.34 -24.34
C THR A 143 -7.84 2.78 -24.69
N ILE A 144 -6.69 3.26 -24.20
CA ILE A 144 -6.15 4.58 -24.57
C ILE A 144 -5.91 4.64 -26.08
N SER A 145 -5.35 3.58 -26.67
CA SER A 145 -5.09 3.54 -28.11
C SER A 145 -6.39 3.67 -28.91
N SER A 146 -7.44 2.96 -28.52
CA SER A 146 -8.78 3.04 -29.15
C SER A 146 -9.40 4.44 -29.02
N MET A 147 -9.37 5.01 -27.82
CA MET A 147 -9.91 6.36 -27.59
C MET A 147 -9.15 7.42 -28.42
N LYS A 148 -7.83 7.26 -28.55
CA LYS A 148 -7.00 8.16 -29.36
C LYS A 148 -7.36 8.10 -30.85
N THR A 149 -7.67 6.92 -31.37
CA THR A 149 -8.12 6.78 -32.77
C THR A 149 -9.48 7.41 -33.00
N GLU A 150 -10.44 7.21 -32.09
CA GLU A 150 -11.77 7.84 -32.18
C GLU A 150 -11.70 9.36 -32.06
N LEU A 151 -10.83 9.89 -31.20
CA LEU A 151 -10.58 11.33 -31.10
C LEU A 151 -10.00 11.92 -32.37
N HIS A 152 -9.12 11.19 -33.07
CA HIS A 152 -8.58 11.67 -34.34
C HIS A 152 -9.65 11.69 -35.43
N GLU A 153 -10.46 10.64 -35.52
CA GLU A 153 -11.55 10.56 -36.50
C GLU A 153 -12.59 11.66 -36.27
N THR A 154 -13.00 11.89 -35.02
CA THR A 154 -13.94 12.96 -34.69
C THR A 154 -13.35 14.34 -34.98
N LYS A 155 -12.06 14.56 -34.72
CA LYS A 155 -11.36 15.79 -35.08
C LYS A 155 -11.36 16.01 -36.60
N ASP A 156 -11.11 14.98 -37.40
CA ASP A 156 -11.11 15.08 -38.86
C ASP A 156 -12.51 15.38 -39.41
N ARG A 157 -13.56 14.82 -38.80
CA ARG A 157 -14.96 15.13 -39.13
C ARG A 157 -15.32 16.57 -38.81
N VAL A 158 -14.87 17.09 -37.66
CA VAL A 158 -15.07 18.50 -37.28
C VAL A 158 -14.37 19.42 -38.28
N GLN A 159 -13.12 19.12 -38.66
CA GLN A 159 -12.39 19.91 -39.65
C GLN A 159 -13.11 19.93 -41.02
N SER A 160 -13.61 18.77 -41.45
CA SER A 160 -14.37 18.66 -42.69
C SER A 160 -15.65 19.51 -42.66
N LEU A 161 -16.34 19.56 -41.52
CA LEU A 161 -17.53 20.40 -41.34
C LEU A 161 -17.17 21.90 -41.35
N GLU A 162 -16.08 22.29 -40.71
CA GLU A 162 -15.59 23.69 -40.74
C GLU A 162 -15.35 24.17 -42.17
N ASP A 163 -14.74 23.32 -43.01
CA ASP A 163 -14.43 23.68 -44.39
C ASP A 163 -15.70 23.78 -45.27
N LEU A 164 -16.70 22.93 -45.03
CA LEU A 164 -18.02 23.06 -45.68
C LEU A 164 -18.74 24.35 -45.27
N VAL A 165 -18.68 24.72 -43.99
CA VAL A 165 -19.29 25.98 -43.51
C VAL A 165 -18.60 27.19 -44.15
N LYS A 166 -17.26 27.19 -44.27
CA LYS A 166 -16.52 28.24 -44.99
C LYS A 166 -16.98 28.37 -46.44
N LEU A 167 -17.15 27.25 -47.15
CA LEU A 167 -17.59 27.23 -48.54
C LEU A 167 -19.01 27.80 -48.70
N LEU A 168 -19.96 27.37 -47.85
CA LEU A 168 -21.34 27.87 -47.88
C LEU A 168 -21.41 29.37 -47.58
N LEU A 169 -20.62 29.85 -46.60
CA LEU A 169 -20.54 31.28 -46.29
C LEU A 169 -20.00 32.10 -47.48
N GLN A 170 -18.95 31.61 -48.16
CA GLN A 170 -18.42 32.24 -49.38
C GLN A 170 -19.43 32.29 -50.53
N GLN A 171 -20.29 31.28 -50.68
CA GLN A 171 -21.34 31.26 -51.70
C GLN A 171 -22.50 32.21 -51.39
N SER A 172 -22.81 32.42 -50.11
CA SER A 172 -23.90 33.29 -49.65
C SER A 172 -23.54 34.78 -49.58
N SER A 173 -22.25 35.13 -49.63
CA SER A 173 -21.80 36.53 -49.53
C SER A 173 -21.89 37.26 -50.87
N LEU A 174 -23.09 37.70 -51.19
CA LEU A 174 -23.35 39.00 -51.81
C LEU A 174 -23.71 40.06 -50.74
N GLY A 175 -23.44 39.85 -49.44
CA GLY A 175 -23.89 40.84 -48.45
C GLY A 175 -23.50 40.81 -46.95
N THR A 176 -22.62 39.96 -46.42
CA THR A 176 -22.22 40.08 -44.99
C THR A 176 -20.72 39.88 -44.77
N ASN A 177 -20.14 40.75 -43.93
CA ASN A 177 -18.71 40.88 -43.67
C ASN A 177 -18.20 39.70 -42.84
N ILE A 178 -17.40 38.85 -43.47
CA ILE A 178 -16.87 37.57 -42.97
C ILE A 178 -16.08 37.73 -41.66
N ASP A 179 -15.44 38.89 -41.43
CA ASP A 179 -14.60 39.12 -40.25
C ASP A 179 -15.40 39.28 -38.95
N GLU A 180 -16.64 39.77 -39.03
CA GLU A 180 -17.50 40.00 -37.86
C GLU A 180 -18.11 38.68 -37.34
N ALA A 181 -18.51 37.80 -38.27
CA ALA A 181 -19.03 36.47 -37.95
C ALA A 181 -17.96 35.54 -37.36
N LEU A 182 -16.73 35.57 -37.90
CA LEU A 182 -15.60 34.79 -37.37
C LEU A 182 -15.17 35.28 -35.98
N SER A 183 -15.26 36.59 -35.71
CA SER A 183 -14.95 37.16 -34.38
C SER A 183 -15.96 36.72 -33.31
N LEU A 184 -17.25 36.61 -33.64
CA LEU A 184 -18.29 36.12 -32.74
C LEU A 184 -18.17 34.62 -32.43
N LEU A 185 -17.77 33.80 -33.42
CA LEU A 185 -17.51 32.37 -33.22
C LEU A 185 -16.28 32.13 -32.33
N ARG A 186 -15.19 32.86 -32.56
CA ARG A 186 -13.96 32.76 -31.73
C ARG A 186 -14.18 33.25 -30.29
N ALA A 187 -15.04 34.25 -30.09
CA ALA A 187 -15.45 34.69 -28.76
C ALA A 187 -16.26 33.61 -27.98
N LYS A 188 -16.97 32.72 -28.68
CA LYS A 188 -17.71 31.60 -28.06
C LYS A 188 -16.78 30.46 -27.60
N GLU A 189 -15.70 30.18 -28.32
CA GLU A 189 -14.68 29.19 -27.91
C GLU A 189 -14.01 29.56 -26.57
N SER A 190 -13.72 30.85 -26.34
CA SER A 190 -13.15 31.36 -25.07
C SER A 190 -14.05 31.14 -23.84
N THR A 191 -15.37 31.05 -24.02
CA THR A 191 -16.31 30.83 -22.91
C THR A 191 -16.40 29.37 -22.44
N TYR A 192 -16.02 28.40 -23.28
CA TYR A 192 -15.97 26.98 -22.90
C TYR A 192 -14.74 26.65 -22.03
N ASP A 193 -13.61 27.33 -22.23
CA ASP A 193 -12.39 27.13 -21.43
C ASP A 193 -12.52 27.62 -19.97
N ILE A 194 -13.44 28.54 -19.69
CA ILE A 194 -13.63 29.09 -18.33
C ILE A 194 -14.40 28.10 -17.42
N ASN A 195 -15.30 27.29 -17.97
CA ASN A 195 -16.11 26.34 -17.19
C ASN A 195 -15.39 25.00 -16.89
N SER A 196 -14.33 24.65 -17.61
CA SER A 196 -13.54 23.43 -17.35
C SER A 196 -12.67 23.54 -16.09
N LYS A 197 -12.27 24.77 -15.69
CA LYS A 197 -11.44 25.01 -14.49
C LYS A 197 -12.17 24.89 -13.15
N GLN A 198 -13.48 24.63 -13.12
CA GLN A 198 -14.26 24.51 -11.88
C GLN A 198 -14.29 23.09 -11.27
N TYR A 199 -13.69 22.09 -11.92
CA TYR A 199 -13.56 20.74 -11.36
C TYR A 199 -12.10 20.32 -11.13
N SER A 200 -11.32 21.15 -10.43
CA SER A 200 -10.16 20.66 -9.70
C SER A 200 -10.63 20.09 -8.36
N ASN A 201 -10.88 18.78 -8.32
CA ASN A 201 -11.02 18.04 -7.07
C ASN A 201 -9.70 18.16 -6.29
N GLY A 202 -9.69 19.07 -5.32
CA GLY A 202 -8.63 19.18 -4.32
C GLY A 202 -8.59 17.91 -3.48
N ASN A 203 -7.60 17.07 -3.75
CA ASN A 203 -7.05 16.11 -2.79
C ASN A 203 -5.53 16.34 -2.71
N ASP A 204 -5.14 17.60 -2.46
CA ASP A 204 -3.81 17.90 -1.98
C ASP A 204 -3.75 17.57 -0.49
N ARG A 205 -3.31 16.35 -0.20
CA ARG A 205 -2.90 15.93 1.13
C ARG A 205 -1.53 16.56 1.41
N PRO A 206 -1.37 17.43 2.43
CA PRO A 206 -0.06 17.99 2.73
C PRO A 206 0.86 16.89 3.29
N SER A 207 1.82 16.45 2.48
CA SER A 207 2.98 15.69 2.98
C SER A 207 3.97 16.66 3.59
N SER A 208 3.95 16.78 4.91
CA SER A 208 5.07 17.32 5.67
C SER A 208 6.19 16.27 5.72
N SER A 209 7.23 16.46 4.93
CA SER A 209 8.52 15.81 5.17
C SER A 209 9.66 16.64 4.59
N THR A 210 10.01 17.71 5.31
CA THR A 210 11.36 18.26 5.22
C THR A 210 12.26 17.42 6.10
N ARG A 211 13.17 16.65 5.50
CA ARG A 211 14.37 16.15 6.18
C ARG A 211 15.55 16.85 5.54
N ASP A 212 16.12 17.79 6.27
CA ASP A 212 17.46 18.28 6.01
C ASP A 212 18.49 17.23 6.41
N PRO A 213 19.57 17.06 5.63
CA PRO A 213 20.69 16.22 6.03
C PRO A 213 21.61 16.96 7.03
N LYS A 214 22.04 16.23 8.06
CA LYS A 214 23.30 16.46 8.77
C LYS A 214 24.34 15.49 8.24
#